data_AF-W9H0L7-F1
#
_entry.id   AF-W9H0L7-F1
#
_cell.length_a   1.000
_cell.length_b   1.000
_cell.length_c   1.000
_cell.angle_alpha   90.00
_cell.angle_beta   90.00
_cell.angle_gamma   90.00
#
_symmetry.space_group_name_H-M   'P 1'
#
loop_
_entity.id
_entity.type
_entity.pdbx_description
1 polymer ?
#
loop_
_entity_poly.entity_id
_entity_poly.type
_entity_poly.pdbx_seq_one_letter_code
_entity_poly.pdbx_strand_id
1 'polypeptide(L)' 'MLTTKRKPATVGEVLTGEFMVPLGLTQSALAEAMGVQREHVDELCDDRGSVTAATAG' A
#
# COMPACT_ATOMS: atom_id res chain seq x y z
N MET A 1 -10.03 8.21 17.95
CA MET A 1 -10.09 6.90 17.27
C MET A 1 -11.53 6.42 17.28
N LEU A 2 -12.08 6.04 16.13
CA LEU A 2 -13.44 5.49 16.05
C LEU A 2 -13.39 3.99 16.37
N THR A 3 -14.03 3.55 17.46
CA THR A 3 -14.06 2.14 17.87
C THR A 3 -15.28 1.45 17.24
N THR A 4 -15.03 0.57 16.28
CA THR A 4 -16.06 -0.28 15.65
C THR A 4 -15.76 -1.75 15.92
N LYS A 5 -16.75 -2.63 15.76
CA LYS A 5 -16.60 -4.08 15.98
C LYS A 5 -15.76 -4.79 14.90
N ARG A 6 -15.54 -4.16 13.75
CA ARG A 6 -14.82 -4.76 12.62
C ARG A 6 -13.32 -4.74 12.89
N LYS A 7 -12.61 -5.82 12.54
CA LYS A 7 -11.14 -5.84 12.48
C LYS A 7 -10.66 -4.66 11.60
N PRO A 8 -9.70 -3.85 12.05
CA PRO A 8 -9.09 -2.82 11.20
C PRO A 8 -8.50 -3.44 9.94
N ALA A 9 -8.67 -2.78 8.81
CA ALA A 9 -7.95 -3.14 7.61
C ALA A 9 -6.52 -2.63 7.69
N THR A 10 -5.56 -3.40 7.20
CA THR A 10 -4.19 -2.97 7.02
C THR A 10 -4.06 -2.06 5.79
N VAL A 11 -2.92 -1.39 5.65
CA VAL A 11 -2.65 -0.58 4.46
C VAL A 11 -2.61 -1.48 3.22
N GLY A 12 -1.98 -2.66 3.29
CA GLY A 12 -1.89 -3.61 2.19
C GLY A 12 -3.28 -4.11 1.74
N GLU A 13 -4.15 -4.43 2.69
CA GLU A 13 -5.54 -4.82 2.41
C GLU A 13 -6.31 -3.71 1.69
N VAL A 14 -6.18 -2.47 2.12
CA VAL A 14 -6.85 -1.31 1.48
C VAL A 14 -6.25 -1.02 0.10
N LEU A 15 -4.92 -0.96 0.00
CA LEU A 15 -4.22 -0.66 -1.26
C LEU A 15 -4.57 -1.70 -2.33
N THR A 16 -4.55 -2.98 -1.98
CA THR A 16 -4.82 -4.06 -2.91
C THR A 16 -6.30 -4.12 -3.30
N GLY A 17 -7.18 -4.11 -2.30
CA GLY A 17 -8.62 -4.30 -2.51
C GLY A 17 -9.33 -3.11 -3.15
N GLU A 18 -8.97 -1.89 -2.75
CA GLU A 18 -9.70 -0.69 -3.17
C GLU A 18 -9.06 0.01 -4.38
N PHE A 19 -7.80 -0.28 -4.70
CA PHE A 19 -7.07 0.39 -5.79
C PHE A 19 -6.48 -0.59 -6.80
N MET A 20 -5.57 -1.47 -6.37
CA MET A 20 -4.80 -2.27 -7.33
C MET A 20 -5.66 -3.24 -8.13
N VAL A 21 -6.53 -4.01 -7.46
CA VAL A 21 -7.41 -4.96 -8.13
C VAL A 21 -8.43 -4.24 -9.03
N PRO A 22 -9.17 -3.21 -8.57
CA PRO A 22 -10.11 -2.47 -9.42
C PRO A 22 -9.47 -1.79 -10.64
N LEU A 23 -8.23 -1.35 -10.52
CA LEU A 23 -7.50 -0.67 -11.61
C LEU A 23 -6.66 -1.63 -12.48
N GLY A 24 -6.60 -2.92 -12.13
CA GLY A 24 -5.74 -3.89 -12.82
C GLY A 24 -4.24 -3.57 -12.70
N LEU A 25 -3.83 -2.92 -11.61
CA LEU A 25 -2.43 -2.52 -11.37
C LEU A 25 -1.63 -3.67 -10.76
N THR A 26 -0.42 -3.86 -11.27
CA THR A 26 0.60 -4.68 -10.60
C THR A 26 1.40 -3.83 -9.61
N GLN A 27 2.03 -4.47 -8.63
CA GLN A 27 2.94 -3.77 -7.69
C GLN A 27 4.09 -3.07 -8.43
N SER A 28 4.60 -3.66 -9.52
CA SER A 28 5.65 -3.04 -10.34
C SER A 28 5.15 -1.78 -11.03
N ALA A 29 3.99 -1.85 -11.67
CA ALA A 29 3.41 -0.68 -12.33
C ALA A 29 3.13 0.45 -11.33
N LEU A 30 2.69 0.12 -10.12
CA LEU A 30 2.51 1.09 -9.04
C LEU A 30 3.85 1.70 -8.60
N ALA A 31 4.86 0.86 -8.38
CA ALA A 31 6.20 1.33 -7.98
C ALA A 31 6.80 2.29 -9.03
N GLU A 32 6.69 1.93 -10.31
CA GLU A 32 7.13 2.76 -11.43
C GLU A 32 6.37 4.09 -11.49
N ALA A 33 5.03 4.07 -11.38
CA ALA A 33 4.20 5.27 -11.40
C ALA A 33 4.48 6.21 -10.22
N MET A 34 4.85 5.66 -9.07
CA MET A 34 5.19 6.40 -7.86
C MET A 34 6.67 6.83 -7.79
N GLY A 35 7.52 6.34 -8.70
CA GLY A 35 8.96 6.60 -8.68
C GLY A 35 9.67 6.01 -7.46
N VAL A 36 9.17 4.89 -6.91
CA VAL A 36 9.75 4.21 -5.74
C VAL A 36 10.28 2.84 -6.10
N GLN A 37 11.14 2.29 -5.24
CA GLN A 37 11.60 0.90 -5.37
C GLN A 37 10.43 -0.06 -5.21
N ARG A 38 10.42 -1.14 -6.00
CA ARG A 38 9.38 -2.18 -5.92
C ARG A 38 9.27 -2.77 -4.52
N GLU A 39 10.39 -2.95 -3.82
CA GLU A 39 10.45 -3.49 -2.45
C GLU A 39 9.53 -2.74 -1.49
N HIS A 40 9.45 -1.41 -1.58
CA HIS A 40 8.59 -0.61 -0.70
C HIS A 40 7.10 -0.90 -0.92
N VAL A 41 6.72 -1.14 -2.19
CA VAL A 41 5.33 -1.49 -2.53
C VAL A 41 5.03 -2.93 -2.10
N ASP A 42 5.99 -3.84 -2.28
CA ASP A 42 5.91 -5.24 -1.84
C ASP A 42 5.69 -5.32 -0.32
N GLU A 43 6.52 -4.63 0.46
CA GLU A 43 6.41 -4.57 1.91
C GLU A 43 5.06 -4.00 2.38
N LEU A 44 4.51 -3.00 1.70
CA LEU A 44 3.18 -2.47 2.00
C LEU A 44 2.07 -3.49 1.71
N CYS A 45 2.16 -4.21 0.60
CA CYS A 45 1.19 -5.25 0.23
C CYS A 45 1.25 -6.48 1.15
N ASP A 46 2.44 -6.86 1.62
CA ASP A 46 2.68 -8.02 2.49
C ASP A 46 2.55 -7.70 3.99
N ASP A 47 2.03 -6.51 4.34
CA ASP A 47 1.87 -6.04 5.72
C ASP A 47 3.16 -6.00 6.55
N ARG A 48 4.30 -5.84 5.87
CA ARG A 48 5.64 -5.72 6.48
C ARG A 48 6.12 -4.27 6.56
N GLY A 49 5.58 -3.41 5.71
CA GLY A 49 5.91 -2.00 5.59
C GLY A 49 4.92 -1.10 6.31
N SER A 50 5.33 0.15 6.52
CA SER A 50 4.46 1.22 7.00
C SER A 50 4.56 2.42 6.07
N VAL A 51 3.47 3.17 5.93
CA VAL A 51 3.48 4.41 5.12
C VAL A 51 4.26 5.47 5.88
N THR A 52 5.36 5.92 5.30
CA THR A 52 6.21 6.98 5.84
C THR A 52 6.15 8.21 4.93
N ALA A 53 6.35 9.39 5.53
CA ALA A 53 6.55 10.60 4.73
C ALA A 53 7.92 10.50 4.05
N ALA A 54 7.98 10.73 2.74
CA ALA A 54 9.24 10.84 2.04
C ALA A 54 10.00 12.05 2.60
N THR A 55 11.06 11.81 3.37
CA THR A 55 11.97 12.87 3.77
C THR A 55 12.77 13.26 2.53
N ALA A 56 12.50 14.45 1.99
CA ALA A 56 13.23 14.98 0.84
C ALA A 56 14.74 14.99 1.14
N GLY A 57 15.53 14.44 0.22
CA GLY A 57 16.98 14.59 0.17
C GLY A 57 17.37 15.61 -0.89
#